data_AF-A0A259KJ63-F1
#
_entry.id   AF-A0A259KJ63-F1
#
_cell.length_a   1.000
_cell.length_b   1.000
_cell.length_c   1.000
_cell.angle_alpha   90.00
_cell.angle_beta   90.00
_cell.angle_gamma   90.00
#
_symmetry.space_group_name_H-M   'P 1'
#
loop_
_entity.id
_entity.type
_entity.pdbx_description
1 polymer ?
#
loop_
_entity_poly.entity_id
_entity_poly.type
_entity_poly.pdbx_seq_one_letter_code
_entity_poly.pdbx_strand_id
1 'polypeptide(L)' 'RYSKLTEEEAKATALSIWQRINLPNLQENILPTRQRADLILRKAGDHEIAEVSLRKL' A
#
# COMPACT_ATOMS: atom_id res chain seq x y z
N ARG A 1 -18.31 4.66 14.10
CA ARG A 1 -17.40 5.75 14.54
C ARG A 1 -17.05 6.69 13.38
N TYR A 2 -16.59 6.19 12.23
CA TYR A 2 -16.30 7.03 11.05
C TYR A 2 -17.54 7.48 10.26
N SER A 3 -18.66 6.74 10.36
CA SER A 3 -19.93 7.08 9.70
C SER A 3 -20.56 8.42 10.11
N LYS A 4 -20.01 9.08 11.13
CA LYS A 4 -20.45 10.40 11.59
C LYS A 4 -19.57 11.54 11.06
N LEU A 5 -18.47 11.23 10.38
CA LEU A 5 -17.58 12.23 9.79
C LEU A 5 -18.14 12.69 8.46
N THR A 6 -17.94 13.97 8.15
CA THR A 6 -18.06 14.46 6.77
C THR A 6 -17.01 13.77 5.88
N GLU A 7 -17.20 13.84 4.57
CA GLU A 7 -16.25 13.26 3.62
C GLU A 7 -14.84 13.84 3.79
N GLU A 8 -14.73 15.15 3.98
CA GLU A 8 -13.44 15.83 4.17
C GLU A 8 -12.75 15.42 5.47
N GLU A 9 -13.49 15.32 6.57
CA GLU A 9 -12.96 14.79 7.83
C GLU A 9 -12.54 13.32 7.70
N ALA A 10 -13.30 12.52 6.94
CA ALA A 10 -12.99 11.12 6.69
C ALA A 10 -11.70 10.97 5.87
N LYS A 11 -11.52 11.76 4.81
CA LYS A 11 -10.28 11.80 4.01
C LYS A 11 -9.09 12.22 4.86
N ALA A 12 -9.21 13.29 5.64
CA ALA A 12 -8.15 13.77 6.51
C ALA A 12 -7.76 12.72 7.57
N THR A 13 -8.76 12.07 8.17
CA THR A 13 -8.56 10.98 9.14
C THR A 13 -7.86 9.78 8.48
N ALA A 14 -8.30 9.37 7.29
CA ALA A 14 -7.70 8.25 6.55
C ALA A 14 -6.24 8.55 6.19
N LEU A 15 -5.95 9.76 5.71
CA LEU A 15 -4.58 10.18 5.37
C LEU A 15 -3.68 10.20 6.61
N SER A 16 -4.18 10.69 7.74
CA SER A 16 -3.44 10.67 9.01
C SER A 16 -3.12 9.25 9.48
N ILE A 17 -4.07 8.32 9.37
CA ILE A 17 -3.85 6.90 9.68
C ILE A 17 -2.81 6.31 8.73
N TRP A 18 -2.95 6.57 7.43
CA TRP A 18 -2.01 6.10 6.43
C TRP A 18 -0.58 6.57 6.73
N GLN A 19 -0.37 7.86 6.93
CA GLN A 19 0.94 8.46 7.14
C GLN A 19 1.62 8.00 8.44
N ARG A 20 0.84 7.80 9.52
CA ARG A 20 1.41 7.49 10.84
C ARG A 20 1.55 6.01 11.15
N ILE A 21 0.80 5.15 10.46
CA ILE A 21 0.71 3.72 10.80
C ILE A 21 1.08 2.87 9.58
N ASN A 22 0.34 3.00 8.48
CA ASN A 22 0.48 2.07 7.36
C ASN A 22 1.71 2.35 6.50
N LEU A 23 2.05 3.63 6.27
CA LEU A 23 3.20 4.01 5.47
C LEU A 23 4.53 3.64 6.15
N PRO A 24 4.76 3.93 7.46
CA PRO A 24 5.95 3.46 8.16
C PRO A 24 6.05 1.94 8.15
N ASN A 25 4.93 1.23 8.41
CA ASN A 25 4.93 -0.23 8.34
C ASN A 25 5.26 -0.77 6.93
N LEU A 26 4.73 -0.12 5.89
CA LEU A 26 5.07 -0.45 4.50
C LEU A 26 6.56 -0.27 4.24
N GLN A 27 7.15 0.85 4.63
CA GLN A 27 8.54 1.19 4.33
C GLN A 27 9.54 0.38 5.17
N GLU A 28 9.26 0.22 6.47
CA GLU A 28 10.20 -0.36 7.43
C GLU A 28 10.10 -1.89 7.50
N ASN A 29 8.91 -2.46 7.32
CA ASN A 29 8.68 -3.89 7.57
C ASN A 29 8.28 -4.67 6.32
N ILE A 30 7.44 -4.12 5.44
CA ILE A 30 6.89 -4.86 4.29
C ILE A 30 7.80 -4.76 3.07
N LEU A 31 8.08 -3.55 2.60
CA LEU A 31 8.85 -3.28 1.38
C LEU A 31 10.25 -3.90 1.38
N PRO A 32 11.01 -3.95 2.50
CA PRO A 32 12.33 -4.60 2.52
C PRO A 32 12.27 -6.10 2.17
N THR A 33 11.11 -6.72 2.37
CA THR A 33 10.91 -8.14 2.07
C THR A 33 10.60 -8.42 0.61
N ARG A 34 10.30 -7.38 -0.20
CA ARG A 34 9.86 -7.50 -1.61
C ARG A 34 10.79 -8.37 -2.45
N GLN A 35 12.10 -8.20 -2.28
CA GLN A 35 13.10 -8.93 -3.07
C GLN A 35 13.16 -10.42 -2.74
N ARG A 36 12.55 -10.87 -1.65
CA ARG A 36 12.48 -12.30 -1.27
C ARG A 36 11.34 -13.06 -1.94
N ALA A 37 10.39 -12.37 -2.58
CA ALA A 37 9.26 -13.01 -3.24
C ALA A 37 9.69 -13.82 -4.47
N ASP A 38 8.93 -14.88 -4.78
CA ASP A 38 9.10 -15.65 -6.01
C ASP A 38 8.50 -14.92 -7.22
N LEU A 39 7.37 -14.24 -7.03
CA LEU A 39 6.65 -13.46 -8.04
C LEU A 39 6.32 -12.07 -7.49
N ILE A 40 6.63 -11.03 -8.26
CA ILE A 40 6.25 -9.65 -7.96
C ILE A 40 5.30 -9.15 -9.05
N LEU A 41 4.12 -8.71 -8.65
CA LEU A 41 3.12 -8.08 -9.52
C LEU A 41 3.10 -6.58 -9.26
N ARG A 42 3.38 -5.76 -10.27
CA ARG A 42 3.30 -4.30 -10.17
C ARG A 42 1.98 -3.81 -10.74
N LYS A 43 1.18 -3.14 -9.92
CA LYS A 43 -0.10 -2.54 -10.31
C LYS A 43 0.10 -1.14 -10.91
N ALA A 44 -0.72 -0.77 -11.89
CA ALA A 44 -0.95 0.60 -12.33
C ALA A 44 -2.00 1.32 -11.45
N GLY A 45 -2.26 2.59 -11.76
CA GLY A 45 -3.16 3.46 -10.98
C GLY A 45 -4.64 3.06 -11.02
N ASP A 46 -5.04 2.32 -12.05
CA ASP A 46 -6.39 1.77 -12.29
C ASP A 46 -6.53 0.31 -11.82
N HIS A 47 -5.53 -0.19 -11.09
CA HIS A 47 -5.42 -1.57 -10.60
C HIS A 47 -5.06 -2.66 -11.62
N GLU A 48 -4.79 -2.32 -12.88
CA GLU A 48 -4.25 -3.30 -13.83
C GLU A 48 -2.85 -3.77 -13.44
N ILE A 49 -2.47 -5.00 -13.83
CA ILE A 49 -1.10 -5.49 -13.66
C ILE A 49 -0.27 -4.99 -14.84
N ALA A 50 0.63 -4.04 -14.57
CA ALA A 50 1.50 -3.44 -15.59
C ALA A 50 2.77 -4.25 -15.82
N GLU A 51 3.32 -4.87 -14.78
CA GLU A 51 4.55 -5.68 -14.88
C GLU A 51 4.49 -6.91 -13.98
N VAL A 52 5.16 -7.96 -14.44
CA VAL A 52 5.30 -9.24 -13.76
C VAL A 52 6.78 -9.62 -13.73
N SER A 53 7.34 -9.82 -12.54
CA SER A 53 8.72 -10.25 -12.35
C SER A 53 8.76 -11.60 -11.64
N LEU A 54 9.29 -12.62 -12.30
CA LEU A 54 9.48 -13.97 -11.77
C LEU A 54 10.96 -14.20 -11.44
N ARG A 55 11.24 -14.68 -10.23
CA ARG A 55 12.58 -15.10 -9.82
C ARG A 55 13.03 -16.27 -10.69
N LYS A 56 14.22 -16.16 -11.29
CA LYS A 56 14.92 -17.30 -11.89
C LYS A 56 15.62 -18.06 -10.77
N LEU A 57 15.36 -19.36 -10.66
CA LEU A 57 16.04 -20.28 -9.73
C LEU A 57 17.37 -20.74 -10.33
#